data_AF-A0A8J8BDV3-F1
#
_entry.id   AF-A0A8J8BDV3-F1
#
_cell.length_a   1.000
_cell.length_b   1.000
_cell.length_c   1.000
_cell.angle_alpha   90.00
_cell.angle_beta   90.00
_cell.angle_gamma   90.00
#
_symmetry.space_group_name_H-M   'P 1'
#
loop_
_entity.id
_entity.type
_entity.pdbx_description
1 polymer ?
#
loop_
_entity_poly.entity_id
_entity_poly.type
_entity_poly.pdbx_seq_one_letter_code
_entity_poly.pdbx_strand_id
1 'polypeptide(L)'
;MNGAPGTAEGPLARALWWFGDRYETVTTRLVAARGLAVLRIGYGAVWVLFLLREWGERDAAWGPDSAWSPALDRAYAANRGWPGPMSAWFTAVAGLTRTQFDLFYLAAIALGAAFALGWRTRVVSVLFAAIVVALENRSPLITDGGDNVLTLMSIYLAFTACGTHWSLDARRKAAKARRHAPAQHEAEAGDVPGWRAELAEARRRVLTVAHNGAALVIAAQVCVVYGTAGLLKVQGSMWQDGSALGYVLRLNWFHPWPGLSAWLAGHAIALTVAGYVTVFVQAGFPFIVFSPRLKYPALAVLVVMHVSIAILLGLPFFSAIMLIGDAVFLPDRFWAAAGRLLAAPAYARRMSAATAAPAETVRPTLVFDGDCGFCTASVHVLERWCRPEVRFVPWQRLDLAAHRLTREQVTTSVQWLPVTADAPIRSGAAAVARVLLRSRRPWRPLGALMLMPPISWLAAAAYKVISANRYRLPGSTPACAVGPDTQSPRGGDVPPASLSAQRLGDLGGGAHDAGTGAGRVELAERDHTD
;
A
#
# COMPACT_ATOMS: atom_id res chain seq x y z
N MET A 1 26.82 -28.00 11.09
CA MET A 1 27.86 -27.80 10.06
C MET A 1 27.32 -26.80 9.05
N ASN A 2 27.83 -25.57 9.10
CA ASN A 2 27.55 -24.51 8.14
C ASN A 2 28.35 -24.79 6.86
N GLY A 3 27.69 -25.31 5.83
CA GLY A 3 28.26 -25.39 4.49
C GLY A 3 27.90 -24.13 3.70
N ALA A 4 28.79 -23.16 3.68
CA ALA A 4 28.73 -22.07 2.69
C ALA A 4 29.04 -22.66 1.31
N PRO A 5 28.28 -22.32 0.24
CA PRO A 5 28.65 -22.71 -1.12
C PRO A 5 29.80 -21.82 -1.58
N GLY A 6 31.03 -22.29 -1.37
CA GLY A 6 32.19 -21.80 -2.09
C GLY A 6 32.58 -22.83 -3.14
N THR A 7 32.60 -22.45 -4.42
CA THR A 7 33.77 -22.50 -5.32
C THR A 7 33.38 -22.50 -6.80
N ALA A 8 33.92 -21.54 -7.55
CA ALA A 8 34.29 -21.64 -8.98
C ALA A 8 33.19 -22.01 -10.01
N GLU A 9 32.12 -21.23 -10.12
CA GLU A 9 31.37 -21.20 -11.37
C GLU A 9 32.17 -20.44 -12.44
N GLY A 10 32.66 -21.15 -13.46
CA GLY A 10 33.28 -20.53 -14.63
C GLY A 10 32.37 -19.48 -15.28
N PRO A 11 32.90 -18.57 -16.14
CA PRO A 11 32.10 -17.53 -16.80
C PRO A 11 30.83 -18.07 -17.48
N LEU A 12 30.90 -19.28 -18.06
CA LEU A 12 29.78 -19.98 -18.69
C LEU A 12 28.70 -20.42 -17.68
N ALA A 13 29.07 -20.98 -16.52
CA ALA A 13 28.11 -21.42 -15.51
C ALA A 13 27.35 -20.22 -14.91
N ARG A 14 28.06 -19.12 -14.63
CA ARG A 14 27.44 -17.85 -14.20
C ARG A 14 26.51 -17.27 -15.28
N ALA A 15 26.92 -17.35 -16.55
CA ALA A 15 26.10 -16.88 -17.67
C ALA A 15 24.83 -17.73 -17.86
N LEU A 16 24.93 -19.07 -17.74
CA LEU A 16 23.80 -19.99 -17.83
C LEU A 16 22.85 -19.84 -16.64
N TRP A 17 23.37 -19.70 -15.41
CA TRP A 17 22.55 -19.41 -14.24
C TRP A 17 21.84 -18.08 -14.38
N TRP A 18 22.56 -17.02 -14.80
CA TRP A 18 21.96 -15.71 -15.05
C TRP A 18 20.87 -15.79 -16.13
N PHE A 19 21.11 -16.52 -17.22
CA PHE A 19 20.12 -16.71 -18.27
C PHE A 19 18.89 -17.48 -17.77
N GLY A 20 19.10 -18.52 -16.96
CA GLY A 20 18.04 -19.31 -16.32
C GLY A 20 17.18 -18.47 -15.36
N ASP A 21 17.80 -17.72 -14.45
CA ASP A 21 17.12 -16.81 -13.51
C ASP A 21 16.31 -15.72 -14.24
N ARG A 22 16.87 -15.16 -15.32
CA ARG A 22 16.17 -14.18 -16.16
C ARG A 22 15.04 -14.81 -16.94
N TYR A 23 15.24 -15.99 -17.52
CA TYR A 23 14.20 -16.74 -18.21
C TYR A 23 13.03 -17.05 -17.27
N GLU A 24 13.30 -17.55 -16.07
CA GLU A 24 12.27 -17.82 -15.06
C GLU A 24 11.56 -16.53 -14.66
N THR A 25 12.29 -15.45 -14.40
CA THR A 25 11.71 -14.15 -14.05
C THR A 25 10.77 -13.64 -15.16
N VAL A 26 11.18 -13.72 -16.43
CA VAL A 26 10.41 -13.22 -17.57
C VAL A 26 9.19 -14.10 -17.87
N THR A 27 9.25 -15.40 -17.59
CA THR A 27 8.20 -16.36 -17.97
C THR A 27 7.22 -16.68 -16.84
N THR A 28 7.59 -16.45 -15.58
CA THR A 28 6.78 -16.85 -14.41
C THR A 28 6.32 -15.70 -13.54
N ARG A 29 6.98 -14.54 -13.59
CA ARG A 29 6.64 -13.37 -12.76
C ARG A 29 6.10 -12.23 -13.60
N LEU A 30 5.02 -11.63 -13.11
CA LEU A 30 4.45 -10.41 -13.69
C LEU A 30 5.30 -9.19 -13.28
N VAL A 31 5.89 -8.51 -14.25
CA VAL A 31 6.67 -7.29 -14.03
C VAL A 31 5.74 -6.08 -13.91
N ALA A 32 6.04 -5.18 -12.97
CA ALA A 32 5.30 -3.94 -12.76
C ALA A 32 3.77 -4.11 -12.61
N ALA A 33 3.32 -5.24 -12.06
CA ALA A 33 1.90 -5.59 -11.97
C ALA A 33 1.07 -4.51 -11.25
N ARG A 34 1.62 -3.89 -10.19
CA ARG A 34 0.95 -2.77 -9.51
C ARG A 34 1.06 -1.46 -10.29
N GLY A 35 2.20 -1.20 -10.92
CA GLY A 35 2.37 -0.04 -11.80
C GLY A 35 1.33 -0.04 -12.93
N LEU A 36 1.14 -1.17 -13.60
CA LEU A 36 0.13 -1.31 -14.65
C LEU A 36 -1.31 -1.20 -14.14
N ALA A 37 -1.57 -1.57 -12.88
CA ALA A 37 -2.85 -1.27 -12.24
C ALA A 37 -3.06 0.24 -12.01
N VAL A 38 -2.00 0.99 -11.68
CA VAL A 38 -2.05 2.47 -11.63
C VAL A 38 -2.34 3.04 -13.01
N LEU A 39 -1.66 2.57 -14.06
CA LEU A 39 -1.92 3.02 -15.43
C LEU A 39 -3.39 2.81 -15.84
N ARG A 40 -3.94 1.62 -15.57
CA ARG A 40 -5.36 1.33 -15.81
C ARG A 40 -6.30 2.30 -15.08
N ILE A 41 -6.07 2.52 -13.78
CA ILE A 41 -6.90 3.43 -12.99
C ILE A 41 -6.76 4.86 -13.50
N GLY A 42 -5.53 5.31 -13.72
CA GLY A 42 -5.19 6.67 -14.15
C GLY A 42 -5.79 7.00 -15.51
N TYR A 43 -5.48 6.22 -16.54
CA TYR A 43 -5.97 6.51 -17.89
C TYR A 43 -7.49 6.40 -18.00
N GLY A 44 -8.10 5.40 -17.35
CA GLY A 44 -9.56 5.30 -17.31
C GLY A 44 -10.21 6.49 -16.58
N ALA A 45 -9.62 6.97 -15.49
CA ALA A 45 -10.12 8.14 -14.76
C ALA A 45 -9.93 9.44 -15.55
N VAL A 46 -8.75 9.64 -16.15
CA VAL A 46 -8.46 10.80 -17.00
C VAL A 46 -9.41 10.86 -18.18
N TRP A 47 -9.65 9.73 -18.86
CA TRP A 47 -10.63 9.63 -19.94
C TRP A 47 -12.03 10.06 -19.50
N VAL A 48 -12.52 9.53 -18.38
CA VAL A 48 -13.83 9.89 -17.85
C VAL A 48 -13.90 11.38 -17.51
N LEU A 49 -12.90 11.92 -16.81
CA LEU A 49 -12.87 13.32 -16.43
C LEU A 49 -12.80 14.25 -17.64
N PHE A 50 -12.04 13.86 -18.67
CA PHE A 50 -11.94 14.60 -19.92
C PHE A 50 -13.31 14.65 -20.62
N LEU A 51 -13.96 13.50 -20.84
CA LEU A 51 -15.26 13.47 -21.49
C LEU A 51 -16.36 14.17 -20.68
N LEU A 52 -16.31 14.12 -19.35
CA LEU A 52 -17.27 14.85 -18.51
C LEU A 52 -17.07 16.36 -18.60
N ARG A 53 -15.81 16.83 -18.67
CA ARG A 53 -15.50 18.25 -18.87
C ARG A 53 -15.99 18.72 -20.24
N GLU A 54 -15.69 17.97 -21.29
CA GLU A 54 -16.02 18.33 -22.66
C GLU A 54 -17.49 18.04 -23.03
N TRP A 55 -18.32 17.67 -22.06
CA TRP A 55 -19.73 17.33 -22.29
C TRP A 55 -20.48 18.46 -23.02
N GLY A 56 -20.23 19.72 -22.68
CA GLY A 56 -20.89 20.87 -23.33
C GLY A 56 -20.52 21.04 -24.80
N GLU A 57 -19.26 20.77 -25.15
CA GLU A 57 -18.68 21.04 -26.47
C GLU A 57 -18.56 19.79 -27.35
N ARG A 58 -18.98 18.61 -26.84
CA ARG A 58 -18.80 17.30 -27.50
C ARG A 58 -19.32 17.25 -28.93
N ASP A 59 -20.42 17.94 -29.22
CA ASP A 59 -21.05 17.95 -30.54
C ASP A 59 -20.19 18.69 -31.57
N ALA A 60 -19.63 19.84 -31.18
CA ALA A 60 -18.72 20.64 -32.00
C ALA A 60 -17.32 20.00 -32.09
N ALA A 61 -16.88 19.31 -31.05
CA ALA A 61 -15.58 18.64 -31.05
C ALA A 61 -15.57 17.36 -31.91
N TRP A 62 -16.49 16.43 -31.66
CA TRP A 62 -16.51 15.09 -32.29
C TRP A 62 -17.85 14.68 -32.89
N GLY A 63 -18.93 15.37 -32.54
CA GLY A 63 -20.30 14.98 -32.91
C GLY A 63 -20.72 15.43 -34.31
N PRO A 64 -22.05 15.52 -34.54
CA PRO A 64 -22.62 15.90 -35.84
C PRO A 64 -22.31 17.33 -36.26
N ASP A 65 -22.14 18.23 -35.29
CA ASP A 65 -21.90 19.67 -35.51
C ASP A 65 -20.40 19.98 -35.66
N SER A 66 -19.55 18.97 -35.68
CA SER A 66 -18.10 19.12 -35.81
C SER A 66 -17.71 19.66 -37.18
N ALA A 67 -16.83 20.67 -37.17
CA ALA A 67 -16.25 21.24 -38.39
C ALA A 67 -15.46 20.20 -39.22
N TRP A 68 -14.95 19.15 -38.57
CA TRP A 68 -14.43 17.97 -39.26
C TRP A 68 -15.60 17.14 -39.79
N SER A 69 -16.01 17.41 -41.03
CA SER A 69 -17.18 16.73 -41.63
C SER A 69 -16.92 15.23 -41.87
N PRO A 70 -17.97 14.39 -41.89
CA PRO A 70 -17.82 12.97 -42.24
C PRO A 70 -17.21 12.71 -43.62
N ALA A 71 -17.34 13.66 -44.55
CA ALA A 71 -16.71 13.58 -45.87
C ALA A 71 -15.20 13.78 -45.78
N LEU A 72 -14.75 14.76 -44.99
CA LEU A 72 -13.32 14.99 -44.71
C LEU A 72 -12.72 13.78 -43.99
N ASP A 73 -13.44 13.22 -43.03
CA ASP A 73 -12.98 12.05 -42.28
C ASP A 73 -12.72 10.84 -43.18
N ARG A 74 -13.67 10.54 -44.07
CA ARG A 74 -13.52 9.46 -45.06
C ARG A 74 -12.40 9.72 -46.07
N ALA A 75 -12.26 10.96 -46.54
CA ALA A 75 -11.16 11.33 -47.45
C ALA A 75 -9.79 11.19 -46.77
N TYR A 76 -9.69 11.62 -45.51
CA TYR A 76 -8.48 11.48 -44.71
C TYR A 76 -8.14 10.01 -44.42
N ALA A 77 -9.15 9.18 -44.12
CA ALA A 77 -8.97 7.74 -43.95
C ALA A 77 -8.53 7.05 -45.26
N ALA A 78 -9.09 7.45 -46.41
CA ALA A 78 -8.71 6.90 -47.73
C ALA A 78 -7.24 7.18 -48.05
N ASN A 79 -6.73 8.38 -47.74
CA ASN A 79 -5.32 8.73 -47.93
C ASN A 79 -4.34 7.89 -47.10
N ARG A 80 -4.79 7.28 -46.00
CA ARG A 80 -3.95 6.38 -45.19
C ARG A 80 -3.78 4.99 -45.82
N GLY A 81 -4.61 4.62 -46.78
CA GLY A 81 -4.54 3.31 -47.46
C GLY A 81 -4.84 2.11 -46.55
N TRP A 82 -5.59 2.32 -45.46
CA TRP A 82 -5.88 1.24 -44.52
C TRP A 82 -6.91 0.23 -45.05
N PRO A 83 -6.81 -1.06 -44.67
CA PRO A 83 -7.82 -2.06 -44.99
C PRO A 83 -9.21 -1.67 -44.49
N GLY A 84 -10.25 -2.09 -45.21
CA GLY A 84 -11.65 -1.74 -44.93
C GLY A 84 -12.09 -1.84 -43.45
N PRO A 85 -11.81 -2.95 -42.73
CA PRO A 85 -12.18 -3.08 -41.32
C PRO A 85 -11.49 -2.06 -40.40
N MET A 86 -10.23 -1.70 -40.67
CA MET A 86 -9.50 -0.70 -39.90
C MET A 86 -10.01 0.70 -40.20
N SER A 87 -10.27 1.01 -41.48
CA SER A 87 -10.91 2.27 -41.88
C SER A 87 -12.28 2.44 -41.22
N ALA A 88 -13.11 1.39 -41.21
CA ALA A 88 -14.42 1.40 -40.57
C ALA A 88 -14.34 1.63 -39.05
N TRP A 89 -13.34 1.07 -38.37
CA TRP A 89 -13.13 1.29 -36.94
C TRP A 89 -12.70 2.74 -36.64
N PHE A 90 -11.74 3.27 -37.38
CA PHE A 90 -11.20 4.61 -37.13
C PHE A 90 -12.19 5.72 -37.50
N THR A 91 -13.11 5.45 -38.43
CA THR A 91 -14.18 6.37 -38.85
C THR A 91 -15.54 6.04 -38.22
N ALA A 92 -15.59 5.15 -37.22
CA ALA A 92 -16.84 4.61 -36.66
C ALA A 92 -17.77 5.67 -36.04
N VAL A 93 -17.20 6.81 -35.64
CA VAL A 93 -17.95 7.94 -35.05
C VAL A 93 -18.45 8.91 -36.13
N ALA A 94 -17.85 8.88 -37.33
CA ALA A 94 -18.19 9.81 -38.39
C ALA A 94 -19.56 9.51 -39.00
N GLY A 95 -20.42 10.52 -39.02
CA GLY A 95 -21.76 10.41 -39.60
C GLY A 95 -22.80 9.75 -38.70
N LEU A 96 -22.49 9.51 -37.43
CA LEU A 96 -23.52 9.17 -36.43
C LEU A 96 -24.54 10.31 -36.31
N THR A 97 -25.82 9.96 -36.17
CA THR A 97 -26.85 10.93 -35.79
C THR A 97 -26.59 11.43 -34.36
N ARG A 98 -27.18 12.57 -33.98
CA ARG A 98 -27.05 13.14 -32.63
C ARG A 98 -27.33 12.10 -31.53
N THR A 99 -28.42 11.36 -31.64
CA THR A 99 -28.77 10.30 -30.67
C THR A 99 -27.74 9.16 -30.64
N GLN A 100 -27.25 8.72 -31.81
CA GLN A 100 -26.24 7.67 -31.88
C GLN A 100 -24.91 8.12 -31.29
N PHE A 101 -24.51 9.36 -31.55
CA PHE A 101 -23.31 9.97 -30.99
C PHE A 101 -23.42 10.11 -29.47
N ASP A 102 -24.55 10.60 -28.94
CA ASP A 102 -24.77 10.70 -27.49
C ASP A 102 -24.69 9.33 -26.80
N LEU A 103 -25.29 8.29 -27.40
CA LEU A 103 -25.18 6.92 -26.88
C LEU A 103 -23.73 6.41 -26.92
N PHE A 104 -23.00 6.68 -28.01
CA PHE A 104 -21.58 6.35 -28.12
C PHE A 104 -20.74 7.07 -27.06
N TYR A 105 -20.98 8.36 -26.86
CA TYR A 105 -20.26 9.19 -25.89
C TYR A 105 -20.50 8.73 -24.44
N LEU A 106 -21.76 8.43 -24.10
CA LEU A 106 -22.11 7.83 -22.81
C LEU A 106 -21.48 6.44 -22.63
N ALA A 107 -21.42 5.63 -23.69
CA ALA A 107 -20.71 4.35 -23.66
C ALA A 107 -19.20 4.53 -23.45
N ALA A 108 -18.59 5.57 -24.02
CA ALA A 108 -17.18 5.91 -23.82
C ALA A 108 -16.89 6.28 -22.36
N ILE A 109 -17.75 7.08 -21.73
CA ILE A 109 -17.66 7.40 -20.30
C ILE A 109 -17.82 6.12 -19.46
N ALA A 110 -18.85 5.31 -19.73
CA ALA A 110 -19.12 4.09 -18.97
C ALA A 110 -17.98 3.06 -19.10
N LEU A 111 -17.41 2.90 -20.31
CA LEU A 111 -16.26 2.03 -20.54
C LEU A 111 -15.00 2.53 -19.84
N GLY A 112 -14.73 3.84 -19.85
CA GLY A 112 -13.63 4.43 -19.08
C GLY A 112 -13.76 4.16 -17.58
N ALA A 113 -14.96 4.33 -17.01
CA ALA A 113 -15.23 4.04 -15.62
C ALA A 113 -15.09 2.53 -15.31
N ALA A 114 -15.64 1.66 -16.15
CA ALA A 114 -15.50 0.22 -16.01
C ALA A 114 -14.03 -0.24 -16.09
N PHE A 115 -13.24 0.37 -16.98
CA PHE A 115 -11.81 0.14 -17.13
C PHE A 115 -11.05 0.59 -15.88
N ALA A 116 -11.31 1.80 -15.38
CA ALA A 116 -10.71 2.35 -14.16
C ALA A 116 -11.07 1.54 -12.90
N LEU A 117 -12.26 0.94 -12.85
CA LEU A 117 -12.67 0.02 -11.77
C LEU A 117 -12.13 -1.41 -11.94
N GLY A 118 -11.74 -1.78 -13.16
CA GLY A 118 -11.21 -3.11 -13.47
C GLY A 118 -12.30 -4.17 -13.38
N TRP A 119 -13.45 -3.85 -13.94
CA TRP A 119 -14.57 -4.76 -14.10
C TRP A 119 -14.41 -5.53 -15.41
N ARG A 120 -14.38 -6.87 -15.34
CA ARG A 120 -14.24 -7.73 -16.54
C ARG A 120 -13.06 -7.29 -17.41
N THR A 121 -11.93 -7.00 -16.75
CA THR A 121 -10.78 -6.24 -17.26
C THR A 121 -10.34 -6.72 -18.64
N ARG A 122 -10.32 -8.03 -18.90
CA ARG A 122 -9.90 -8.61 -20.19
C ARG A 122 -10.74 -8.13 -21.38
N VAL A 123 -12.05 -8.04 -21.21
CA VAL A 123 -12.97 -7.61 -22.28
C VAL A 123 -13.01 -6.09 -22.32
N VAL A 124 -13.14 -5.47 -21.15
CA VAL A 124 -13.25 -4.01 -21.04
C VAL A 124 -11.99 -3.30 -21.52
N SER A 125 -10.78 -3.86 -21.35
CA SER A 125 -9.56 -3.25 -21.89
C SER A 125 -9.54 -3.19 -23.41
N VAL A 126 -10.06 -4.22 -24.09
CA VAL A 126 -10.15 -4.24 -25.55
C VAL A 126 -11.22 -3.27 -26.03
N LEU A 127 -12.39 -3.25 -25.39
CA LEU A 127 -13.46 -2.31 -25.70
C LEU A 127 -13.05 -0.85 -25.42
N PHE A 128 -12.29 -0.62 -24.34
CA PHE A 128 -11.73 0.68 -24.01
C PHE A 128 -10.74 1.15 -25.08
N ALA A 129 -9.81 0.29 -25.52
CA ALA A 129 -8.93 0.63 -26.64
C ALA A 129 -9.70 0.93 -27.93
N ALA A 130 -10.73 0.13 -28.23
CA ALA A 130 -11.57 0.32 -29.40
C ALA A 130 -12.29 1.68 -29.38
N ILE A 131 -12.88 2.06 -28.25
CA ILE A 131 -13.66 3.30 -28.15
C ILE A 131 -12.76 4.55 -28.09
N VAL A 132 -11.60 4.46 -27.44
CA VAL A 132 -10.60 5.55 -27.40
C VAL A 132 -10.10 5.84 -28.81
N VAL A 133 -9.64 4.81 -29.53
CA VAL A 133 -9.15 4.99 -30.92
C VAL A 133 -10.22 5.59 -31.82
N ALA A 134 -11.46 5.11 -31.73
CA ALA A 134 -12.55 5.59 -32.57
C ALA A 134 -12.90 7.07 -32.32
N LEU A 135 -12.91 7.51 -31.05
CA LEU A 135 -13.22 8.91 -30.72
C LEU A 135 -12.04 9.84 -30.99
N GLU A 136 -10.81 9.46 -30.63
CA GLU A 136 -9.62 10.29 -30.83
C GLU A 136 -9.31 10.51 -32.32
N ASN A 137 -9.62 9.53 -33.18
CA ASN A 137 -9.43 9.69 -34.62
C ASN A 137 -10.55 10.48 -35.30
N ARG A 138 -11.67 10.76 -34.61
CA ARG A 138 -12.82 11.48 -35.18
C ARG A 138 -12.52 12.95 -35.45
N SER A 139 -11.60 13.57 -34.69
CA SER A 139 -11.21 14.98 -34.90
C SER A 139 -9.72 15.18 -34.61
N PRO A 140 -8.84 14.84 -35.57
CA PRO A 140 -7.38 14.85 -35.34
C PRO A 140 -6.77 16.24 -35.13
N LEU A 141 -7.52 17.32 -35.38
CA LEU A 141 -7.00 18.70 -35.32
C LEU A 141 -7.09 19.33 -33.92
N ILE A 142 -7.92 18.77 -33.04
CA ILE A 142 -8.15 19.29 -31.68
C ILE A 142 -7.36 18.51 -30.61
N THR A 143 -6.61 17.49 -31.02
CA THR A 143 -5.83 16.63 -30.13
C THR A 143 -4.41 17.16 -29.92
N ASP A 144 -3.79 16.72 -28.83
CA ASP A 144 -2.40 17.02 -28.51
C ASP A 144 -1.51 15.76 -28.40
N GLY A 145 -0.25 15.93 -28.00
CA GLY A 145 0.69 14.82 -27.86
C GLY A 145 0.28 13.79 -26.80
N GLY A 146 -0.47 14.21 -25.78
CA GLY A 146 -1.00 13.37 -24.71
C GLY A 146 -2.09 12.44 -25.20
N ASP A 147 -2.99 12.91 -26.06
CA ASP A 147 -4.07 12.07 -26.62
C ASP A 147 -3.52 10.93 -27.47
N ASN A 148 -2.43 11.20 -28.20
CA ASN A 148 -1.67 10.16 -28.91
C ASN A 148 -1.09 9.12 -27.95
N VAL A 149 -0.51 9.54 -26.82
CA VAL A 149 -0.01 8.63 -25.79
C VAL A 149 -1.15 7.81 -25.18
N LEU A 150 -2.27 8.44 -24.82
CA LEU A 150 -3.44 7.76 -24.27
C LEU A 150 -3.98 6.69 -25.23
N THR A 151 -4.09 7.03 -26.52
CA THR A 151 -4.50 6.10 -27.57
C THR A 151 -3.61 4.87 -27.63
N LEU A 152 -2.29 5.05 -27.73
CA LEU A 152 -1.33 3.93 -27.74
C LEU A 152 -1.39 3.11 -26.44
N MET A 153 -1.44 3.79 -25.29
CA MET A 153 -1.44 3.13 -23.98
C MET A 153 -2.71 2.31 -23.76
N SER A 154 -3.87 2.76 -24.27
CA SER A 154 -5.12 2.00 -24.22
C SER A 154 -4.98 0.64 -24.92
N ILE A 155 -4.31 0.60 -26.08
CA ILE A 155 -4.06 -0.61 -26.85
C ILE A 155 -3.07 -1.51 -26.10
N TYR A 156 -1.95 -0.96 -25.63
CA TYR A 156 -0.92 -1.75 -24.95
C TYR A 156 -1.45 -2.38 -23.66
N LEU A 157 -2.26 -1.66 -22.89
CA LEU A 157 -2.85 -2.16 -21.65
C LEU A 157 -3.80 -3.35 -21.88
N ALA A 158 -4.39 -3.49 -23.05
CA ALA A 158 -5.22 -4.65 -23.40
C ALA A 158 -4.43 -5.97 -23.39
N PHE A 159 -3.11 -5.91 -23.59
CA PHE A 159 -2.20 -7.07 -23.54
C PHE A 159 -1.59 -7.29 -22.15
N THR A 160 -2.01 -6.53 -21.13
CA THR A 160 -1.45 -6.62 -19.78
C THR A 160 -2.39 -7.26 -18.77
N ALA A 161 -1.83 -7.83 -17.71
CA ALA A 161 -2.55 -8.27 -16.52
C ALA A 161 -2.89 -7.12 -15.55
N CYS A 162 -3.23 -5.92 -16.05
CA CYS A 162 -3.51 -4.71 -15.25
C CYS A 162 -4.73 -4.82 -14.30
N GLY A 163 -5.53 -5.88 -14.45
CA GLY A 163 -6.65 -6.22 -13.56
C GLY A 163 -6.29 -7.12 -12.38
N THR A 164 -5.01 -7.45 -12.16
CA THR A 164 -4.57 -8.32 -11.05
C THR A 164 -4.56 -7.63 -9.69
N HIS A 165 -4.40 -6.30 -9.66
CA HIS A 165 -4.39 -5.48 -8.46
C HIS A 165 -5.39 -4.33 -8.54
N TRP A 166 -5.94 -3.95 -7.39
CA TRP A 166 -6.84 -2.80 -7.21
C TRP A 166 -8.01 -2.73 -8.22
N SER A 167 -8.58 -3.90 -8.53
CA SER A 167 -9.69 -4.05 -9.47
C SER A 167 -10.87 -4.80 -8.84
N LEU A 168 -12.05 -4.63 -9.41
CA LEU A 168 -13.22 -5.45 -9.05
C LEU A 168 -12.99 -6.94 -9.37
N ASP A 169 -12.25 -7.25 -10.43
CA ASP A 169 -11.87 -8.63 -10.78
C ASP A 169 -11.00 -9.28 -9.70
N ALA A 170 -9.97 -8.59 -9.21
CA ALA A 170 -9.09 -9.07 -8.16
C ALA A 170 -9.86 -9.30 -6.84
N ARG A 171 -10.78 -8.38 -6.50
CA ARG A 171 -11.66 -8.52 -5.35
C ARG A 171 -12.57 -9.75 -5.47
N ARG A 172 -13.19 -9.97 -6.63
CA ARG A 172 -14.04 -11.15 -6.90
C ARG A 172 -13.26 -12.46 -6.78
N LYS A 173 -12.05 -12.52 -7.37
CA LYS A 173 -11.17 -13.69 -7.27
C LYS A 173 -10.76 -13.99 -5.83
N ALA A 174 -10.35 -12.96 -5.08
CA ALA A 174 -9.98 -13.12 -3.67
C ALA A 174 -11.16 -13.56 -2.80
N ALA A 175 -12.37 -13.06 -3.05
CA ALA A 175 -13.58 -13.49 -2.35
C ALA A 175 -13.94 -14.94 -2.65
N LYS A 176 -13.84 -15.38 -3.91
CA LYS A 176 -14.06 -16.78 -4.30
C LYS A 176 -13.05 -17.72 -3.62
N ALA A 177 -11.77 -17.36 -3.65
CA ALA A 177 -10.70 -18.14 -3.00
C ALA A 177 -10.95 -18.29 -1.49
N ARG A 178 -11.38 -17.22 -0.80
CA ARG A 178 -11.74 -17.29 0.64
C ARG A 178 -12.93 -18.19 0.92
N ARG A 179 -13.95 -18.20 0.05
CA ARG A 179 -15.14 -19.05 0.20
C ARG A 179 -14.84 -20.54 0.02
N HIS A 180 -13.82 -20.88 -0.76
CA HIS A 180 -13.51 -22.28 -1.11
C HIS A 180 -12.27 -22.82 -0.36
N ALA A 181 -11.60 -21.99 0.45
CA ALA A 181 -10.36 -22.34 1.15
C ALA A 181 -10.45 -23.55 2.12
N PRO A 182 -11.59 -23.85 2.77
CA PRO A 182 -11.69 -25.06 3.62
C PRO A 182 -12.12 -26.33 2.86
N ALA A 183 -12.86 -26.22 1.75
CA ALA A 183 -13.55 -27.37 1.14
C ALA A 183 -12.80 -28.02 -0.04
N GLN A 184 -11.79 -27.35 -0.61
CA GLN A 184 -11.10 -27.85 -1.82
C GLN A 184 -9.84 -28.67 -1.53
N HIS A 185 -9.19 -28.54 -0.37
CA HIS A 185 -8.00 -29.36 -0.05
C HIS A 185 -8.30 -30.85 0.06
N GLU A 186 -9.55 -31.23 0.34
CA GLU A 186 -9.99 -32.64 0.43
C GLU A 186 -10.69 -33.14 -0.85
N ALA A 187 -11.23 -32.24 -1.70
CA ALA A 187 -12.03 -32.62 -2.88
C ALA A 187 -11.29 -32.51 -4.23
N GLU A 188 -10.20 -31.76 -4.33
CA GLU A 188 -9.40 -31.59 -5.56
C GLU A 188 -8.17 -32.53 -5.66
N ALA A 189 -8.05 -33.50 -4.76
CA ALA A 189 -7.16 -34.66 -4.93
C ALA A 189 -7.73 -35.71 -5.93
N GLY A 190 -8.62 -35.28 -6.83
CA GLY A 190 -8.98 -36.04 -8.02
C GLY A 190 -7.88 -35.89 -9.06
N ASP A 191 -7.47 -37.00 -9.65
CA ASP A 191 -6.38 -37.13 -10.62
C ASP A 191 -6.63 -36.23 -11.86
N VAL A 192 -6.13 -34.99 -11.83
CA VAL A 192 -6.20 -34.09 -12.98
C VAL A 192 -5.22 -34.62 -14.03
N PRO A 193 -5.68 -34.98 -15.24
CA PRO A 193 -4.79 -35.53 -16.26
C PRO A 193 -3.58 -34.61 -16.50
N GLY A 194 -2.36 -35.17 -16.52
CA GLY A 194 -1.11 -34.40 -16.61
C GLY A 194 -1.08 -33.38 -17.76
N TRP A 195 -1.63 -33.74 -18.92
CA TRP A 195 -1.72 -32.82 -20.08
C TRP A 195 -2.53 -31.55 -19.80
N ARG A 196 -3.54 -31.60 -18.91
CA ARG A 196 -4.32 -30.41 -18.53
C ARG A 196 -3.51 -29.48 -17.64
N ALA A 197 -2.72 -30.04 -16.73
CA ALA A 197 -1.82 -29.27 -15.87
C ALA A 197 -0.72 -28.60 -16.70
N GLU A 198 -0.14 -29.33 -17.65
CA GLU A 198 0.87 -28.83 -18.59
C GLU A 198 0.31 -27.72 -19.50
N LEU A 199 -0.88 -27.92 -20.08
CA LEU A 199 -1.52 -26.90 -20.93
C LEU A 199 -1.85 -25.63 -20.12
N ALA A 200 -2.29 -25.78 -18.86
CA ALA A 200 -2.55 -24.66 -17.98
C ALA A 200 -1.26 -23.89 -17.65
N GLU A 201 -0.14 -24.58 -17.46
CA GLU A 201 1.17 -23.98 -17.23
C GLU A 201 1.70 -23.27 -18.48
N ALA A 202 1.66 -23.92 -19.64
CA ALA A 202 2.04 -23.32 -20.92
C ALA A 202 1.25 -22.03 -21.18
N ARG A 203 -0.08 -22.07 -20.96
CA ARG A 203 -0.93 -20.88 -21.08
C ARG A 203 -0.55 -19.78 -20.09
N ARG A 204 -0.22 -20.10 -18.83
CA ARG A 204 0.23 -19.11 -17.84
C ARG A 204 1.52 -18.42 -18.28
N ARG A 205 2.48 -19.20 -18.80
CA ARG A 205 3.76 -18.67 -19.30
C ARG A 205 3.55 -17.76 -20.50
N VAL A 206 2.76 -18.18 -21.49
CA VAL A 206 2.45 -17.35 -22.68
C VAL A 206 1.79 -16.02 -22.26
N LEU A 207 0.83 -16.05 -21.35
CA LEU A 207 0.18 -14.83 -20.86
C LEU A 207 1.14 -13.93 -20.07
N THR A 208 2.09 -14.52 -19.32
CA THR A 208 3.11 -13.77 -18.57
C THR A 208 4.10 -13.10 -19.51
N VAL A 209 4.54 -13.81 -20.55
CA VAL A 209 5.42 -13.25 -21.59
C VAL A 209 4.71 -12.13 -22.35
N ALA A 210 3.46 -12.32 -22.77
CA ALA A 210 2.67 -11.28 -23.44
C ALA A 210 2.52 -10.04 -22.56
N HIS A 211 2.22 -10.23 -21.28
CA HIS A 211 2.15 -9.14 -20.30
C HIS A 211 3.47 -8.40 -20.13
N ASN A 212 4.58 -9.12 -19.94
CA ASN A 212 5.89 -8.53 -19.74
C ASN A 212 6.39 -7.82 -21.02
N GLY A 213 6.09 -8.38 -22.20
CA GLY A 213 6.33 -7.74 -23.49
C GLY A 213 5.55 -6.43 -23.63
N ALA A 214 4.25 -6.43 -23.30
CA ALA A 214 3.45 -5.21 -23.31
C ALA A 214 3.94 -4.16 -22.28
N ALA A 215 4.37 -4.60 -21.10
CA ALA A 215 4.99 -3.72 -20.10
C ALA A 215 6.28 -3.06 -20.61
N LEU A 216 7.10 -3.83 -21.34
CA LEU A 216 8.29 -3.32 -22.01
C LEU A 216 7.94 -2.30 -23.10
N VAL A 217 6.94 -2.58 -23.93
CA VAL A 217 6.46 -1.64 -24.96
C VAL A 217 5.98 -0.35 -24.34
N ILE A 218 5.22 -0.40 -23.24
CA ILE A 218 4.78 0.79 -22.50
C ILE A 218 6.00 1.60 -22.01
N ALA A 219 6.97 0.95 -21.38
CA ALA A 219 8.18 1.62 -20.90
C ALA A 219 9.00 2.22 -22.06
N ALA A 220 9.15 1.48 -23.15
CA ALA A 220 9.84 1.94 -24.35
C ALA A 220 9.14 3.14 -24.99
N GLN A 221 7.81 3.13 -25.07
CA GLN A 221 7.03 4.25 -25.59
C GLN A 221 7.29 5.53 -24.79
N VAL A 222 7.31 5.46 -23.46
CA VAL A 222 7.61 6.62 -22.62
C VAL A 222 9.07 7.09 -22.83
N CYS A 223 10.02 6.17 -22.95
CA CYS A 223 11.40 6.51 -23.31
C CYS A 223 11.51 7.21 -24.67
N VAL A 224 10.80 6.73 -25.68
CA VAL A 224 10.77 7.35 -27.01
C VAL A 224 10.17 8.74 -26.93
N VAL A 225 9.04 8.91 -26.23
CA VAL A 225 8.40 10.23 -26.07
C VAL A 225 9.35 11.24 -25.43
N TYR A 226 9.99 10.92 -24.30
CA TYR A 226 10.91 11.88 -23.68
C TYR A 226 12.21 12.05 -24.46
N GLY A 227 12.80 10.97 -24.96
CA GLY A 227 14.06 11.03 -25.70
C GLY A 227 13.91 11.88 -26.96
N THR A 228 12.85 11.66 -27.75
CA THR A 228 12.56 12.46 -28.94
C THR A 228 12.21 13.91 -28.57
N ALA A 229 11.38 14.13 -27.54
CA ALA A 229 11.06 15.48 -27.08
C ALA A 229 12.29 16.25 -26.60
N GLY A 230 13.27 15.59 -25.97
CA GLY A 230 14.53 16.18 -25.57
C GLY A 230 15.43 16.49 -26.76
N LEU A 231 15.60 15.55 -27.69
CA LEU A 231 16.43 15.74 -28.89
C LEU A 231 15.90 16.84 -29.81
N LEU A 232 14.58 16.95 -29.96
CA LEU A 232 13.96 18.04 -30.72
C LEU A 232 14.20 19.41 -30.05
N LYS A 233 14.27 19.47 -28.71
CA LYS A 233 14.65 20.69 -28.01
C LYS A 233 16.12 21.04 -28.24
N VAL A 234 17.02 20.06 -28.23
CA VAL A 234 18.45 20.29 -28.54
C VAL A 234 18.62 20.95 -29.92
N GLN A 235 17.78 20.63 -30.90
CA GLN A 235 17.82 21.22 -32.24
C GLN A 235 17.22 22.64 -32.34
N GLY A 236 16.41 23.07 -31.37
CA GLY A 236 15.71 24.35 -31.41
C GLY A 236 16.58 25.52 -30.92
N SER A 237 16.71 26.59 -31.72
CA SER A 237 17.51 27.77 -31.38
C SER A 237 17.12 28.40 -30.03
N MET A 238 15.83 28.54 -29.75
CA MET A 238 15.32 29.09 -28.46
C MET A 238 15.71 28.24 -27.24
N TRP A 239 15.93 26.94 -27.42
CA TRP A 239 16.38 26.07 -26.33
C TRP A 239 17.90 26.14 -26.16
N GLN A 240 18.63 26.36 -27.26
CA GLN A 240 20.07 26.55 -27.24
C GLN A 240 20.47 27.87 -26.56
N ASP A 241 19.78 28.97 -26.89
CA ASP A 241 20.02 30.30 -26.31
C ASP A 241 19.36 30.51 -24.93
N GLY A 242 18.57 29.54 -24.45
CA GLY A 242 17.95 29.56 -23.13
C GLY A 242 16.68 30.41 -23.01
N SER A 243 16.14 30.93 -24.12
CA SER A 243 14.96 31.80 -24.15
C SER A 243 13.62 31.05 -24.20
N ALA A 244 13.61 29.74 -24.49
CA ALA A 244 12.42 28.95 -24.79
C ALA A 244 11.32 29.03 -23.72
N LEU A 245 11.65 28.82 -22.43
CA LEU A 245 10.64 28.87 -21.37
C LEU A 245 10.07 30.28 -21.18
N GLY A 246 10.90 31.32 -21.34
CA GLY A 246 10.44 32.70 -21.30
C GLY A 246 9.50 33.03 -22.46
N TYR A 247 9.74 32.49 -23.65
CA TYR A 247 8.85 32.61 -24.80
C TYR A 247 7.51 31.89 -24.54
N VAL A 248 7.57 30.64 -24.09
CA VAL A 248 6.38 29.81 -23.82
C VAL A 248 5.44 30.48 -22.83
N LEU A 249 5.97 31.09 -21.76
CA LEU A 249 5.17 31.82 -20.77
C LEU A 249 4.47 33.07 -21.31
N ARG A 250 4.75 33.50 -22.55
CA ARG A 250 4.11 34.66 -23.19
C ARG A 250 3.20 34.28 -24.37
N LEU A 251 2.98 32.99 -24.59
CA LEU A 251 2.03 32.53 -25.61
C LEU A 251 0.60 32.81 -25.16
N ASN A 252 -0.10 33.69 -25.88
CA ASN A 252 -1.47 34.11 -25.55
C ASN A 252 -2.46 32.94 -25.36
N TRP A 253 -2.22 31.82 -26.04
CA TRP A 253 -3.10 30.64 -26.03
C TRP A 253 -2.84 29.69 -24.84
N PHE A 254 -1.67 29.77 -24.19
CA PHE A 254 -1.25 28.86 -23.12
C PHE A 254 -0.87 29.62 -21.84
N HIS A 255 -1.65 30.66 -21.53
CA HIS A 255 -1.36 31.60 -20.44
C HIS A 255 -2.58 31.84 -19.54
N PRO A 256 -3.05 30.80 -18.81
CA PRO A 256 -4.21 30.89 -17.94
C PRO A 256 -4.04 31.87 -16.76
N TRP A 257 -2.80 32.15 -16.35
CA TRP A 257 -2.49 32.96 -15.17
C TRP A 257 -1.55 34.13 -15.49
N PRO A 258 -2.05 35.25 -16.02
CA PRO A 258 -1.17 36.28 -16.53
C PRO A 258 -0.19 36.88 -15.54
N GLY A 259 -0.63 37.13 -14.30
CA GLY A 259 0.25 37.65 -13.24
C GLY A 259 1.36 36.67 -12.84
N LEU A 260 1.03 35.38 -12.72
CA LEU A 260 2.00 34.35 -12.33
C LEU A 260 3.07 34.15 -13.41
N SER A 261 2.65 34.07 -14.67
CA SER A 261 3.55 33.91 -15.80
C SER A 261 4.41 35.16 -16.04
N ALA A 262 3.86 36.37 -15.86
CA ALA A 262 4.64 37.61 -15.89
C ALA A 262 5.69 37.66 -14.76
N TRP A 263 5.31 37.26 -13.54
CA TRP A 263 6.24 37.17 -12.41
C TRP A 263 7.36 36.16 -12.68
N LEU A 264 7.03 34.96 -13.17
CA LEU A 264 8.04 33.96 -13.56
C LEU A 264 8.94 34.45 -14.70
N ALA A 265 8.38 35.14 -15.69
CA ALA A 265 9.14 35.72 -16.80
C ALA A 265 10.19 36.75 -16.35
N GLY A 266 10.03 37.35 -15.17
CA GLY A 266 11.03 38.21 -14.53
C GLY A 266 12.29 37.47 -14.04
N HIS A 267 12.26 36.14 -13.99
CA HIS A 267 13.34 35.31 -13.44
C HIS A 267 14.09 34.53 -14.55
N ALA A 268 14.66 35.27 -15.51
CA ALA A 268 15.28 34.69 -16.71
C ALA A 268 16.29 33.57 -16.42
N ILE A 269 17.22 33.77 -15.47
CA ILE A 269 18.24 32.76 -15.12
C ILE A 269 17.59 31.46 -14.62
N ALA A 270 16.57 31.56 -13.76
CA ALA A 270 15.87 30.38 -13.24
C ALA A 270 15.17 29.61 -14.36
N LEU A 271 14.54 30.32 -15.30
CA LEU A 271 13.91 29.71 -16.48
C LEU A 271 14.93 29.06 -17.42
N THR A 272 16.08 29.69 -17.64
CA THR A 272 17.15 29.10 -18.46
C THR A 272 17.72 27.83 -17.82
N VAL A 273 18.00 27.85 -16.50
CA VAL A 273 18.45 26.66 -15.77
C VAL A 273 17.40 25.55 -15.82
N ALA A 274 16.14 25.88 -15.56
CA ALA A 274 15.04 24.91 -15.65
C ALA A 274 14.93 24.33 -17.07
N GLY A 275 15.05 25.16 -18.10
CA GLY A 275 15.03 24.75 -19.51
C GLY A 275 16.12 23.74 -19.83
N TYR A 276 17.37 24.02 -19.45
CA TYR A 276 18.48 23.07 -19.65
C TYR A 276 18.30 21.78 -18.84
N VAL A 277 17.89 21.87 -17.57
CA VAL A 277 17.60 20.68 -16.75
C VAL A 277 16.54 19.81 -17.42
N THR A 278 15.46 20.40 -17.94
CA THR A 278 14.43 19.69 -18.71
C THR A 278 15.02 19.00 -19.94
N VAL A 279 15.83 19.70 -20.74
CA VAL A 279 16.47 19.12 -21.95
C VAL A 279 17.36 17.94 -21.59
N PHE A 280 18.25 18.10 -20.62
CA PHE A 280 19.18 17.05 -20.18
C PHE A 280 18.43 15.83 -19.64
N VAL A 281 17.42 16.04 -18.78
CA VAL A 281 16.64 14.93 -18.23
C VAL A 281 15.85 14.22 -19.31
N GLN A 282 15.18 14.94 -20.22
CA GLN A 282 14.39 14.33 -21.29
C GLN A 282 15.25 13.56 -22.30
N ALA A 283 16.32 14.18 -22.82
CA ALA A 283 17.21 13.54 -23.78
C ALA A 283 17.96 12.35 -23.16
N GLY A 284 18.35 12.47 -21.89
CA GLY A 284 19.02 11.41 -21.15
C GLY A 284 18.08 10.33 -20.59
N PHE A 285 16.76 10.54 -20.57
CA PHE A 285 15.80 9.67 -19.89
C PHE A 285 15.90 8.20 -20.30
N PRO A 286 16.02 7.85 -21.60
CA PRO A 286 16.16 6.45 -22.04
C PRO A 286 17.35 5.72 -21.41
N PHE A 287 18.36 6.44 -20.93
CA PHE A 287 19.54 5.87 -20.27
C PHE A 287 19.45 5.99 -18.74
N ILE A 288 19.01 7.16 -18.26
CA ILE A 288 18.93 7.49 -16.83
C ILE A 288 17.95 6.58 -16.08
N VAL A 289 16.83 6.22 -16.70
CA VAL A 289 15.76 5.47 -16.04
C VAL A 289 16.16 4.05 -15.64
N PHE A 290 17.21 3.50 -16.26
CA PHE A 290 17.78 2.19 -15.91
C PHE A 290 18.85 2.26 -14.81
N SER A 291 19.26 3.47 -14.40
CA SER A 291 20.18 3.67 -13.27
C SER A 291 19.45 3.56 -11.93
N PRO A 292 19.90 2.72 -10.98
CA PRO A 292 19.23 2.59 -9.68
C PRO A 292 19.31 3.85 -8.81
N ARG A 293 20.24 4.78 -9.12
CA ARG A 293 20.44 6.02 -8.37
C ARG A 293 19.80 7.23 -9.04
N LEU A 294 20.02 7.40 -10.34
CA LEU A 294 19.61 8.61 -11.06
C LEU A 294 18.14 8.59 -11.51
N LYS A 295 17.53 7.39 -11.56
CA LYS A 295 16.12 7.22 -11.92
C LYS A 295 15.15 8.05 -11.09
N TYR A 296 15.26 8.02 -9.76
CA TYR A 296 14.27 8.70 -8.90
C TYR A 296 14.40 10.23 -8.95
N PRO A 297 15.61 10.82 -8.92
CA PRO A 297 15.77 12.26 -9.19
C PRO A 297 15.22 12.68 -10.55
N ALA A 298 15.48 11.91 -11.62
CA ALA A 298 14.97 12.21 -12.95
C ALA A 298 13.43 12.15 -13.02
N LEU A 299 12.82 11.12 -12.42
CA LEU A 299 11.36 11.03 -12.30
C LEU A 299 10.80 12.20 -11.48
N ALA A 300 11.47 12.64 -10.42
CA ALA A 300 11.03 13.80 -9.64
C ALA A 300 11.06 15.09 -10.48
N VAL A 301 12.11 15.29 -11.29
CA VAL A 301 12.18 16.43 -12.23
C VAL A 301 11.05 16.36 -13.26
N LEU A 302 10.79 15.19 -13.85
CA LEU A 302 9.67 15.02 -14.80
C LEU A 302 8.32 15.30 -14.13
N VAL A 303 8.13 14.88 -12.88
CA VAL A 303 6.91 15.18 -12.12
C VAL A 303 6.74 16.67 -11.92
N VAL A 304 7.78 17.36 -11.43
CA VAL A 304 7.74 18.82 -11.23
C VAL A 304 7.47 19.54 -12.54
N MET A 305 8.12 19.11 -13.62
CA MET A 305 7.92 19.66 -14.96
C MET A 305 6.48 19.48 -15.43
N HIS A 306 5.90 18.28 -15.36
CA HIS A 306 4.51 18.06 -15.78
C HIS A 306 3.49 18.78 -14.92
N VAL A 307 3.72 18.86 -13.60
CA VAL A 307 2.88 19.69 -12.72
C VAL A 307 2.98 21.17 -13.10
N SER A 308 4.17 21.66 -13.45
CA SER A 308 4.35 23.03 -13.93
C SER A 308 3.64 23.27 -15.26
N ILE A 309 3.65 22.30 -16.19
CA ILE A 309 2.92 22.39 -17.46
C ILE A 309 1.41 22.41 -17.22
N ALA A 310 0.90 21.54 -16.36
CA ALA A 310 -0.52 21.49 -15.99
C ALA A 310 -1.04 22.85 -15.50
N ILE A 311 -0.25 23.51 -14.65
CA ILE A 311 -0.64 24.77 -13.99
C ILE A 311 -0.35 25.98 -14.89
N LEU A 312 0.87 26.13 -15.38
CA LEU A 312 1.35 27.33 -16.06
C LEU A 312 0.86 27.42 -17.51
N LEU A 313 0.77 26.28 -18.20
CA LEU A 313 0.33 26.21 -19.61
C LEU A 313 -1.16 25.84 -19.74
N GLY A 314 -1.83 25.49 -18.64
CA GLY A 314 -3.24 25.09 -18.68
C GLY A 314 -3.47 23.74 -19.39
N LEU A 315 -2.50 22.83 -19.33
CA LEU A 315 -2.53 21.52 -19.98
C LEU A 315 -2.62 20.36 -18.96
N PRO A 316 -3.70 20.27 -18.15
CA PRO A 316 -3.78 19.30 -17.07
C PRO A 316 -3.94 17.86 -17.57
N PHE A 317 -4.68 17.61 -18.65
CA PHE A 317 -4.92 16.27 -19.18
C PHE A 317 -3.66 15.68 -19.81
N PHE A 318 -2.99 16.44 -20.69
CA PHE A 318 -1.65 16.11 -21.21
C PHE A 318 -0.68 15.71 -20.08
N SER A 319 -0.57 16.56 -19.06
CA SER A 319 0.35 16.34 -17.95
C SER A 319 -0.03 15.12 -17.11
N ALA A 320 -1.33 14.90 -16.87
CA ALA A 320 -1.80 13.73 -16.15
C ALA A 320 -1.49 12.44 -16.91
N ILE A 321 -1.73 12.40 -18.22
CA ILE A 321 -1.41 11.25 -19.09
C ILE A 321 0.07 10.89 -18.98
N MET A 322 0.96 11.89 -19.08
CA MET A 322 2.40 11.65 -18.98
C MET A 322 2.82 11.15 -17.59
N LEU A 323 2.31 11.76 -16.52
CA LEU A 323 2.56 11.32 -15.14
C LEU A 323 2.07 9.88 -14.87
N ILE A 324 0.92 9.52 -15.45
CA ILE A 324 0.39 8.15 -15.37
C ILE A 324 1.31 7.19 -16.12
N GLY A 325 1.83 7.57 -17.29
CA GLY A 325 2.83 6.78 -18.02
C GLY A 325 4.10 6.53 -17.20
N ASP A 326 4.63 7.57 -16.55
CA ASP A 326 5.84 7.50 -15.73
C ASP A 326 5.74 6.51 -14.58
N ALA A 327 4.53 6.24 -14.10
CA ALA A 327 4.25 5.31 -13.01
C ALA A 327 4.75 3.88 -13.29
N VAL A 328 4.92 3.49 -14.57
CA VAL A 328 5.46 2.18 -14.97
C VAL A 328 6.89 1.97 -14.48
N PHE A 329 7.65 3.05 -14.30
CA PHE A 329 9.03 2.97 -13.84
C PHE A 329 9.13 2.82 -12.32
N LEU A 330 8.08 3.08 -11.56
CA LEU A 330 8.13 2.93 -10.11
C LEU A 330 8.00 1.45 -9.70
N PRO A 331 8.86 0.95 -8.80
CA PRO A 331 8.88 -0.47 -8.47
C PRO A 331 7.63 -0.88 -7.69
N ASP A 332 7.22 -2.14 -7.84
CA ASP A 332 6.03 -2.69 -7.19
C ASP A 332 5.98 -2.50 -5.66
N ARG A 333 7.15 -2.47 -5.00
CA ARG A 333 7.29 -2.18 -3.56
C ARG A 333 6.84 -0.76 -3.18
N PHE A 334 7.09 0.22 -4.06
CA PHE A 334 6.66 1.61 -3.87
C PHE A 334 5.13 1.67 -3.88
N TRP A 335 4.51 1.07 -4.89
CA TRP A 335 3.06 0.97 -5.02
C TRP A 335 2.39 0.19 -3.88
N ALA A 336 3.03 -0.89 -3.43
CA ALA A 336 2.56 -1.64 -2.28
C ALA A 336 2.60 -0.79 -0.98
N ALA A 337 3.64 0.03 -0.80
CA ALA A 337 3.74 0.93 0.34
C ALA A 337 2.68 2.04 0.28
N ALA A 338 2.51 2.69 -0.87
CA ALA A 338 1.48 3.70 -1.10
C ALA A 338 0.07 3.14 -0.83
N GLY A 339 -0.23 1.93 -1.34
CA GLY A 339 -1.51 1.26 -1.09
C GLY A 339 -1.76 0.96 0.40
N ARG A 340 -0.72 0.61 1.17
CA ARG A 340 -0.84 0.41 2.63
C ARG A 340 -1.13 1.73 3.35
N LEU A 341 -0.48 2.82 2.95
CA LEU A 341 -0.71 4.15 3.53
C LEU A 341 -2.15 4.63 3.27
N LEU A 342 -2.62 4.52 2.03
CA LEU A 342 -3.98 4.91 1.65
C LEU A 342 -5.05 4.02 2.29
N ALA A 343 -4.76 2.73 2.48
CA ALA A 343 -5.68 1.80 3.13
C ALA A 343 -5.57 1.81 4.66
N ALA A 344 -4.60 2.50 5.26
CA ALA A 344 -4.35 2.49 6.71
C ALA A 344 -5.59 2.83 7.55
N PRO A 345 -6.44 3.82 7.19
CA PRO A 345 -7.66 4.13 7.96
C PRO A 345 -8.73 3.03 7.87
N ALA A 346 -8.83 2.34 6.74
CA ALA A 346 -9.79 1.26 6.52
C ALA A 346 -9.28 -0.06 7.14
N TYR A 347 -7.98 -0.32 7.05
CA TYR A 347 -7.32 -1.43 7.73
C TYR A 347 -7.44 -1.30 9.24
N ALA A 348 -7.16 -0.11 9.81
CA ALA A 348 -7.32 0.17 11.23
C ALA A 348 -8.77 -0.04 11.69
N ARG A 349 -9.77 0.43 10.90
CA ARG A 349 -11.19 0.19 11.18
C ARG A 349 -11.58 -1.29 11.12
N ARG A 350 -11.10 -2.04 10.11
CA ARG A 350 -11.35 -3.49 10.01
C ARG A 350 -10.68 -4.28 11.12
N MET A 351 -9.48 -3.89 11.53
CA MET A 351 -8.81 -4.49 12.68
C MET A 351 -9.61 -4.20 13.96
N SER A 352 -10.07 -2.96 14.15
CA SER A 352 -10.91 -2.58 15.29
C SER A 352 -12.25 -3.32 15.30
N ALA A 353 -12.89 -3.50 14.14
CA ALA A 353 -14.16 -4.22 14.00
C ALA A 353 -14.01 -5.74 14.14
N ALA A 354 -12.92 -6.33 13.64
CA ALA A 354 -12.61 -7.75 13.85
C ALA A 354 -12.26 -8.05 15.32
N THR A 355 -11.81 -7.03 16.07
CA THR A 355 -11.59 -7.12 17.53
C THR A 355 -12.88 -6.83 18.32
N ALA A 356 -13.96 -6.39 17.67
CA ALA A 356 -15.25 -6.06 18.29
C ALA A 356 -16.27 -7.22 18.25
N ALA A 357 -15.91 -8.38 17.70
CA ALA A 357 -16.64 -9.62 17.98
C ALA A 357 -16.40 -10.00 19.45
N PRO A 358 -17.44 -10.40 20.22
CA PRO A 358 -17.30 -10.67 21.65
C PRO A 358 -16.57 -12.00 21.85
N ALA A 359 -15.23 -11.94 21.81
CA ALA A 359 -14.36 -12.97 22.36
C ALA A 359 -14.10 -12.59 23.82
N GLU A 360 -14.38 -13.54 24.72
CA GLU A 360 -13.98 -13.52 26.12
C GLU A 360 -12.58 -12.92 26.26
N THR A 361 -12.45 -11.75 26.91
CA THR A 361 -11.26 -10.90 26.78
C THR A 361 -10.06 -11.50 27.53
N VAL A 362 -9.34 -12.41 26.90
CA VAL A 362 -8.06 -12.90 27.38
C VAL A 362 -7.04 -11.76 27.20
N ARG A 363 -6.64 -11.12 28.29
CA ARG A 363 -5.62 -10.05 28.30
C ARG A 363 -4.22 -10.67 28.31
N PRO A 364 -3.25 -10.11 27.56
CA PRO A 364 -1.86 -10.55 27.66
C PRO A 364 -1.31 -10.27 29.06
N THR A 365 -0.35 -11.08 29.50
CA THR A 365 0.23 -10.99 30.84
C THR A 365 1.66 -10.48 30.77
N LEU A 366 1.99 -9.44 31.56
CA LEU A 366 3.36 -9.07 31.85
C LEU A 366 3.78 -9.70 33.18
N VAL A 367 4.79 -10.57 33.10
CA VAL A 367 5.42 -11.21 34.25
C VAL A 367 6.59 -10.36 34.71
N PHE A 368 6.62 -10.02 35.99
CA PHE A 368 7.68 -9.23 36.60
C PHE A 368 8.14 -9.86 37.92
N ASP A 369 9.19 -9.30 38.51
CA ASP A 369 9.71 -9.74 39.80
C ASP A 369 9.04 -9.00 40.95
N GLY A 370 8.19 -9.70 41.72
CA GLY A 370 7.42 -9.13 42.82
C GLY A 370 8.25 -8.75 44.05
N ASP A 371 9.37 -9.44 44.27
CA ASP A 371 10.26 -9.17 45.41
C ASP A 371 11.17 -7.96 45.13
N CYS A 372 11.36 -7.62 43.85
CA CYS A 372 12.14 -6.48 43.40
C CYS A 372 11.32 -5.16 43.52
N GLY A 373 11.66 -4.32 44.50
CA GLY A 373 10.97 -3.05 44.75
C GLY A 373 10.94 -2.10 43.54
N PHE A 374 12.03 -2.05 42.76
CA PHE A 374 12.08 -1.25 41.52
C PHE A 374 11.11 -1.77 40.45
N CYS A 375 11.01 -3.09 40.27
CA CYS A 375 10.06 -3.70 39.32
C CYS A 375 8.62 -3.40 39.73
N THR A 376 8.29 -3.58 41.02
CA THR A 376 6.96 -3.30 41.56
C THR A 376 6.58 -1.82 41.45
N ALA A 377 7.50 -0.90 41.79
CA ALA A 377 7.28 0.54 41.60
C ALA A 377 7.05 0.90 40.13
N SER A 378 7.82 0.31 39.20
CA SER A 378 7.67 0.52 37.76
C SER A 378 6.31 0.02 37.24
N VAL A 379 5.82 -1.13 37.72
CA VAL A 379 4.48 -1.65 37.39
C VAL A 379 3.40 -0.69 37.88
N HIS A 380 3.46 -0.20 39.12
CA HIS A 380 2.49 0.78 39.63
C HIS A 380 2.49 2.09 38.82
N VAL A 381 3.66 2.55 38.37
CA VAL A 381 3.75 3.71 37.47
C VAL A 381 3.05 3.40 36.14
N LEU A 382 3.30 2.24 35.54
CA LEU A 382 2.65 1.83 34.29
C LEU A 382 1.12 1.72 34.46
N GLU A 383 0.63 1.12 35.54
CA GLU A 383 -0.80 1.02 35.83
C GLU A 383 -1.45 2.39 36.00
N ARG A 384 -0.81 3.28 36.78
CA ARG A 384 -1.36 4.60 37.10
C ARG A 384 -1.32 5.58 35.92
N TRP A 385 -0.19 5.65 35.22
CA TRP A 385 0.07 6.67 34.20
C TRP A 385 -0.24 6.18 32.78
N CYS A 386 0.04 4.92 32.48
CA CYS A 386 -0.14 4.37 31.13
C CYS A 386 -1.51 3.68 30.94
N ARG A 387 -2.13 3.20 32.03
CA ARG A 387 -3.42 2.46 32.05
C ARG A 387 -3.52 1.41 30.93
N PRO A 388 -2.59 0.44 30.85
CA PRO A 388 -2.56 -0.56 29.80
C PRO A 388 -3.63 -1.65 29.95
N GLU A 389 -4.11 -2.16 28.82
CA GLU A 389 -4.95 -3.37 28.78
C GLU A 389 -4.07 -4.64 28.87
N VAL A 390 -3.40 -4.81 30.01
CA VAL A 390 -2.43 -5.88 30.30
C VAL A 390 -2.66 -6.37 31.73
N ARG A 391 -2.50 -7.68 31.98
CA ARG A 391 -2.49 -8.25 33.33
C ARG A 391 -1.06 -8.26 33.85
N PHE A 392 -0.80 -7.67 35.01
CA PHE A 392 0.52 -7.75 35.67
C PHE A 392 0.52 -8.88 36.69
N VAL A 393 1.50 -9.79 36.60
CA VAL A 393 1.61 -10.93 37.52
C VAL A 393 3.05 -11.05 38.00
N PRO A 394 3.31 -11.02 39.32
CA PRO A 394 4.64 -11.34 39.83
C PRO A 394 4.92 -12.83 39.62
N TRP A 395 6.13 -13.19 39.21
CA TRP A 395 6.47 -14.58 38.88
C TRP A 395 6.32 -15.54 40.07
N GLN A 396 6.40 -15.02 41.31
CA GLN A 396 6.16 -15.75 42.56
C GLN A 396 4.74 -16.35 42.64
N ARG A 397 3.78 -15.83 41.86
CA ARG A 397 2.39 -16.29 41.78
C ARG A 397 2.07 -17.03 40.48
N LEU A 398 3.09 -17.45 39.74
CA LEU A 398 2.95 -18.06 38.43
C LEU A 398 3.65 -19.43 38.39
N ASP A 399 3.00 -20.43 37.82
CA ASP A 399 3.66 -21.69 37.44
C ASP A 399 4.53 -21.45 36.19
N LEU A 400 5.85 -21.33 36.41
CA LEU A 400 6.80 -21.05 35.34
C LEU A 400 6.86 -22.16 34.29
N ALA A 401 6.75 -23.43 34.71
CA ALA A 401 6.85 -24.58 33.82
C ALA A 401 5.65 -24.64 32.87
N ALA A 402 4.44 -24.36 33.37
CA ALA A 402 3.22 -24.28 32.57
C ALA A 402 3.29 -23.21 31.46
N HIS A 403 4.09 -22.16 31.67
CA HIS A 403 4.23 -21.03 30.74
C HIS A 403 5.55 -21.03 29.94
N ARG A 404 6.32 -22.12 29.97
CA ARG A 404 7.62 -22.25 29.29
C ARG A 404 8.63 -21.15 29.70
N LEU A 405 8.57 -20.72 30.95
CA LEU A 405 9.51 -19.75 31.54
C LEU A 405 10.47 -20.46 32.48
N THR A 406 11.71 -19.98 32.57
CA THR A 406 12.68 -20.41 33.58
C THR A 406 12.84 -19.36 34.67
N ARG A 407 13.28 -19.78 35.86
CA ARG A 407 13.58 -18.86 36.96
C ARG A 407 14.59 -17.79 36.54
N GLU A 408 15.63 -18.18 35.82
CA GLU A 408 16.66 -17.27 35.30
C GLU A 408 16.08 -16.19 34.37
N GLN A 409 15.12 -16.54 33.51
CA GLN A 409 14.50 -15.58 32.59
C GLN A 409 13.71 -14.50 33.34
N VAL A 410 12.91 -14.89 34.33
CA VAL A 410 12.05 -13.96 35.10
C VAL A 410 12.82 -13.13 36.12
N THR A 411 13.94 -13.63 36.65
CA THR A 411 14.83 -12.86 37.53
C THR A 411 15.73 -11.90 36.74
N THR A 412 16.05 -12.22 35.48
CA THR A 412 16.91 -11.36 34.63
C THR A 412 16.13 -10.20 34.00
N SER A 413 14.90 -10.44 33.55
CA SER A 413 14.11 -9.42 32.84
C SER A 413 12.61 -9.70 32.90
N VAL A 414 11.80 -8.64 32.76
CA VAL A 414 10.35 -8.78 32.63
C VAL A 414 10.00 -9.56 31.36
N GLN A 415 8.97 -10.40 31.44
CA GLN A 415 8.53 -11.29 30.36
C GLN A 415 7.12 -10.93 29.91
N TRP A 416 6.91 -10.87 28.61
CA TRP A 416 5.61 -10.67 27.99
C TRP A 416 5.06 -12.00 27.48
N LEU A 417 3.97 -12.44 28.09
CA LEU A 417 3.19 -13.61 27.68
C LEU A 417 2.06 -13.16 26.73
N PRO A 418 2.10 -13.59 25.45
CA PRO A 418 1.05 -13.25 24.49
C PRO A 418 -0.24 -14.04 24.75
N VAL A 419 -1.34 -13.56 24.18
CA VAL A 419 -2.67 -14.20 24.28
C VAL A 419 -2.76 -15.49 23.46
N THR A 420 -2.03 -15.55 22.35
CA THR A 420 -1.99 -16.71 21.44
C THR A 420 -0.77 -17.58 21.76
N ALA A 421 -0.98 -18.89 21.93
CA ALA A 421 0.07 -19.86 22.27
C ALA A 421 1.24 -19.91 21.26
N ASP A 422 1.00 -19.55 20.00
CA ASP A 422 2.01 -19.58 18.92
C ASP A 422 2.88 -18.32 18.85
N ALA A 423 2.55 -17.28 19.62
CA ALA A 423 3.32 -16.04 19.60
C ALA A 423 4.56 -16.17 20.52
N PRO A 424 5.73 -15.67 20.07
CA PRO A 424 6.95 -15.76 20.88
C PRO A 424 6.87 -14.86 22.12
N ILE A 425 7.35 -15.38 23.25
CA ILE A 425 7.60 -14.61 24.47
C ILE A 425 8.61 -13.50 24.15
N ARG A 426 8.36 -12.30 24.66
CA ARG A 426 9.29 -11.16 24.54
C ARG A 426 9.82 -10.79 25.91
N SER A 427 11.06 -10.36 25.97
CA SER A 427 11.73 -10.01 27.22
C SER A 427 12.24 -8.56 27.22
N GLY A 428 12.42 -8.02 28.42
CA GLY A 428 13.05 -6.72 28.66
C GLY A 428 12.40 -5.55 27.90
N ALA A 429 13.21 -4.76 27.18
CA ALA A 429 12.72 -3.58 26.45
C ALA A 429 11.58 -3.90 25.46
N ALA A 430 11.63 -5.07 24.82
CA ALA A 430 10.60 -5.50 23.88
C ALA A 430 9.28 -5.86 24.60
N ALA A 431 9.34 -6.37 25.83
CA ALA A 431 8.17 -6.60 26.68
C ALA A 431 7.55 -5.27 27.12
N VAL A 432 8.35 -4.30 27.56
CA VAL A 432 7.89 -2.95 27.95
C VAL A 432 7.24 -2.23 26.77
N ALA A 433 7.83 -2.32 25.57
CA ALA A 433 7.26 -1.74 24.35
C ALA A 433 5.86 -2.31 24.04
N ARG A 434 5.62 -3.60 24.30
CA ARG A 434 4.30 -4.23 24.12
C ARG A 434 3.26 -3.74 25.12
N VAL A 435 3.67 -3.44 26.36
CA VAL A 435 2.80 -2.78 27.35
C VAL A 435 2.40 -1.39 26.88
N LEU A 436 3.36 -0.59 26.40
CA LEU A 436 3.11 0.77 25.89
C LEU A 436 2.20 0.78 24.66
N LEU A 437 2.35 -0.18 23.75
CA LEU A 437 1.45 -0.35 22.60
C LEU A 437 -0.02 -0.63 23.01
N ARG A 438 -0.24 -1.22 24.19
CA ARG A 438 -1.57 -1.48 24.77
C ARG A 438 -1.99 -0.44 25.81
N SER A 439 -1.22 0.63 25.99
CA SER A 439 -1.53 1.75 26.89
C SER A 439 -2.47 2.77 26.22
N ARG A 440 -3.02 3.71 27.01
CA ARG A 440 -3.82 4.84 26.48
C ARG A 440 -2.92 5.82 25.71
N ARG A 441 -3.51 6.68 24.86
CA ARG A 441 -2.77 7.82 24.29
C ARG A 441 -2.35 8.75 25.44
N PRO A 442 -1.12 9.33 25.43
CA PRO A 442 -0.17 9.41 24.31
C PRO A 442 0.93 8.32 24.28
N TRP A 443 0.80 7.23 25.04
CA TRP A 443 1.91 6.25 25.23
C TRP A 443 2.10 5.25 24.07
N ARG A 444 1.08 5.03 23.23
CA ARG A 444 1.15 4.06 22.12
C ARG A 444 2.25 4.35 21.08
N PRO A 445 2.41 5.59 20.58
CA PRO A 445 3.52 5.93 19.69
C PRO A 445 4.89 5.62 20.29
N LEU A 446 5.08 5.80 21.60
CA LEU A 446 6.34 5.50 22.28
C LEU A 446 6.66 4.00 22.22
N GLY A 447 5.67 3.14 22.45
CA GLY A 447 5.83 1.70 22.30
C GLY A 447 6.18 1.26 20.88
N ALA A 448 5.60 1.91 19.86
CA ALA A 448 5.94 1.65 18.46
C ALA A 448 7.38 2.11 18.14
N LEU A 449 7.75 3.30 18.61
CA LEU A 449 9.09 3.89 18.45
C LEU A 449 10.18 3.00 19.05
N MET A 450 9.94 2.43 20.23
CA MET A 450 10.87 1.50 20.90
C MET A 450 11.12 0.19 20.12
N LEU A 451 10.26 -0.18 19.16
CA LEU A 451 10.44 -1.38 18.34
C LEU A 451 11.11 -1.11 16.98
N MET A 452 11.29 0.16 16.59
CA MET A 452 11.88 0.53 15.31
C MET A 452 13.42 0.59 15.39
N PRO A 453 14.17 -0.04 14.46
CA PRO A 453 15.61 0.20 14.35
C PRO A 453 15.91 1.65 13.92
N PRO A 454 16.95 2.33 14.46
CA PRO A 454 17.94 1.84 15.43
C PRO A 454 17.54 1.98 16.90
N ILE A 455 16.38 2.57 17.20
CA ILE A 455 15.91 2.86 18.56
C ILE A 455 15.72 1.59 19.39
N SER A 456 15.29 0.49 18.76
CA SER A 456 15.17 -0.81 19.42
C SER A 456 16.49 -1.36 19.95
N TRP A 457 17.62 -1.03 19.32
CA TRP A 457 18.95 -1.39 19.81
C TRP A 457 19.34 -0.57 21.04
N LEU A 458 19.10 0.75 20.98
CA LEU A 458 19.31 1.66 22.11
C LEU A 458 18.42 1.30 23.30
N ALA A 459 17.15 0.99 23.07
CA ALA A 459 16.22 0.58 24.10
C ALA A 459 16.64 -0.75 24.77
N ALA A 460 17.12 -1.72 23.98
CA ALA A 460 17.66 -2.96 24.51
C ALA A 460 18.94 -2.73 25.34
N ALA A 461 19.85 -1.86 24.89
CA ALA A 461 21.05 -1.50 25.63
C ALA A 461 20.72 -0.77 26.94
N ALA A 462 19.85 0.24 26.88
CA ALA A 462 19.39 0.98 28.05
C ALA A 462 18.71 0.07 29.07
N TYR A 463 17.85 -0.85 28.62
CA TYR A 463 17.22 -1.84 29.51
C TYR A 463 18.24 -2.73 30.21
N LYS A 464 19.30 -3.19 29.52
CA LYS A 464 20.36 -3.99 30.15
C LYS A 464 21.08 -3.21 31.25
N VAL A 465 21.40 -1.94 31.01
CA VAL A 465 22.02 -1.05 32.01
C VAL A 465 21.10 -0.86 33.22
N ILE A 466 19.81 -0.59 32.98
CA ILE A 466 18.81 -0.44 34.05
C ILE A 466 18.68 -1.74 34.85
N SER A 467 18.54 -2.89 34.19
CA SER A 467 18.38 -4.18 34.86
C SER A 467 19.60 -4.55 35.70
N ALA A 468 20.81 -4.25 35.22
CA ALA A 468 22.05 -4.50 35.96
C ALA A 468 22.24 -3.56 37.16
N ASN A 469 21.65 -2.36 37.13
CA ASN A 469 21.79 -1.34 38.17
C ASN A 469 20.52 -1.13 39.01
N ARG A 470 19.50 -1.98 38.84
CA ARG A 470 18.16 -1.79 39.45
C ARG A 470 18.16 -1.73 40.99
N TYR A 471 19.18 -2.28 41.64
CA TYR A 471 19.37 -2.19 43.09
C TYR A 471 19.88 -0.82 43.58
N ARG A 472 20.31 0.05 42.65
CA ARG A 472 20.73 1.44 42.92
C ARG A 472 19.67 2.47 42.53
N LEU A 473 18.53 2.03 41.98
CA LEU A 473 17.49 2.91 41.47
C LEU A 473 16.43 3.20 42.54
N PRO A 474 15.74 4.35 42.48
CA PRO A 474 14.72 4.71 43.47
C PRO A 474 13.64 3.62 43.62
N GLY A 475 13.32 3.27 44.88
CA GLY A 475 12.38 2.20 45.19
C GLY A 475 12.98 0.79 45.23
N SER A 476 14.30 0.64 45.14
CA SER A 476 14.98 -0.66 45.24
C SER A 476 14.92 -1.27 46.65
N THR A 477 14.81 -2.61 46.71
CA THR A 477 14.93 -3.45 47.91
C THR A 477 16.18 -4.33 47.81
N PRO A 478 16.65 -4.99 48.89
CA PRO A 478 17.76 -5.95 48.81
C PRO A 478 17.55 -7.07 47.78
N ALA A 479 16.28 -7.48 47.57
CA ALA A 479 15.89 -8.45 46.55
C ALA A 479 16.04 -7.96 45.09
N CYS A 480 16.32 -6.66 44.87
CA CYS A 480 16.62 -6.13 43.55
C CYS A 480 17.99 -6.55 43.01
N ALA A 481 18.93 -6.98 43.86
CA ALA A 481 20.28 -7.36 43.46
C ALA A 481 20.27 -8.74 42.76
N VAL A 482 20.86 -8.82 41.56
CA VAL A 482 21.12 -10.10 40.90
C VAL A 482 22.52 -10.55 41.28
N GLY A 483 22.62 -11.42 42.28
CA GLY A 483 23.86 -12.10 42.66
C GLY A 483 23.82 -13.58 42.30
N PRO A 484 24.97 -14.27 42.21
CA PRO A 484 25.04 -15.72 41.99
C PRO A 484 24.35 -16.57 43.07
N ASP A 485 24.07 -16.00 44.26
CA ASP A 485 23.74 -16.74 45.48
C ASP A 485 22.28 -16.61 45.99
N THR A 486 21.28 -16.41 45.12
CA THR A 486 19.88 -16.55 45.55
C THR A 486 19.41 -18.02 45.53
N GLN A 487 20.06 -18.86 46.33
CA GLN A 487 19.46 -20.10 46.85
C GLN A 487 18.89 -19.80 48.25
N SER A 488 17.56 -19.66 48.34
CA SER A 488 16.87 -19.72 49.65
C SER A 488 16.77 -21.20 50.09
N PRO A 489 16.76 -21.52 51.40
CA PRO A 489 17.17 -22.83 51.91
C PRO A 489 16.27 -23.99 51.46
N ARG A 490 16.90 -25.16 51.35
CA ARG A 490 16.30 -26.47 51.08
C ARG A 490 15.19 -26.79 52.07
N GLY A 491 14.21 -27.56 51.60
CA GLY A 491 13.15 -28.13 52.45
C GLY A 491 13.72 -28.94 53.62
N GLY A 492 13.00 -28.87 54.73
CA GLY A 492 13.22 -29.64 55.95
C GLY A 492 12.10 -29.35 56.95
N ASP A 493 11.28 -30.38 57.19
CA ASP A 493 10.59 -30.70 58.43
C ASP A 493 9.56 -29.71 59.02
N VAL A 494 8.28 -30.00 58.78
CA VAL A 494 7.20 -29.67 59.72
C VAL A 494 6.86 -30.94 60.49
N PRO A 495 7.06 -31.01 61.83
CA PRO A 495 6.69 -32.17 62.62
C PRO A 495 5.15 -32.23 62.83
N PRO A 496 4.56 -33.41 63.04
CA PRO A 496 3.12 -33.53 63.22
C PRO A 496 2.67 -33.44 64.68
N ALA A 497 1.35 -33.26 64.85
CA ALA A 497 0.55 -33.18 66.08
C ALA A 497 0.50 -31.77 66.71
N SER A 498 -0.63 -31.26 67.22
CA SER A 498 -1.78 -31.94 67.81
C SER A 498 -3.00 -31.01 67.85
N LEU A 499 -4.19 -31.60 67.69
CA LEU A 499 -5.45 -31.03 68.17
C LEU A 499 -5.32 -30.64 69.65
N SER A 500 -5.69 -29.41 70.01
CA SER A 500 -6.21 -29.13 71.36
C SER A 500 -7.20 -27.96 71.31
N ALA A 501 -8.42 -28.27 71.72
CA ALA A 501 -9.46 -27.31 72.04
C ALA A 501 -9.31 -26.91 73.52
N GLN A 502 -9.33 -25.61 73.81
CA GLN A 502 -9.86 -24.97 75.02
C GLN A 502 -9.73 -23.44 74.83
N ARG A 503 -10.85 -22.69 74.78
CA ARG A 503 -11.53 -22.03 75.92
C ARG A 503 -10.64 -20.93 76.55
N LEU A 504 -11.10 -19.77 77.00
CA LEU A 504 -12.39 -19.05 77.06
C LEU A 504 -12.02 -17.64 77.60
N GLY A 505 -12.88 -16.65 77.37
CA GLY A 505 -12.95 -15.39 78.14
C GLY A 505 -12.00 -14.31 77.60
N ASP A 506 -12.42 -13.08 77.33
CA ASP A 506 -13.38 -12.29 78.10
C ASP A 506 -13.97 -11.13 77.28
N LEU A 507 -15.28 -10.93 77.49
CA LEU A 507 -16.05 -9.67 77.66
C LEU A 507 -15.83 -8.56 76.61
N GLY A 508 -16.82 -8.06 75.86
CA GLY A 508 -18.28 -7.85 76.04
C GLY A 508 -18.59 -6.59 75.21
N GLY A 509 -19.78 -6.23 74.74
CA GLY A 509 -21.16 -6.68 74.81
C GLY A 509 -22.01 -5.64 74.04
N GLY A 510 -23.29 -5.95 73.77
CA GLY A 510 -24.31 -5.03 73.23
C GLY A 510 -24.69 -5.34 71.78
N ALA A 511 -25.66 -6.18 71.40
CA ALA A 511 -27.06 -6.40 71.80
C ALA A 511 -28.09 -5.76 70.83
N HIS A 512 -29.07 -6.61 70.47
CA HIS A 512 -30.37 -6.41 69.80
C HIS A 512 -30.40 -6.45 68.26
N ASP A 513 -30.90 -7.53 67.66
CA ASP A 513 -32.31 -8.00 67.52
C ASP A 513 -33.11 -7.07 66.60
N ALA A 514 -34.02 -7.48 65.72
CA ALA A 514 -34.52 -8.75 65.19
C ALA A 514 -35.55 -8.35 64.10
N GLY A 515 -36.02 -9.32 63.31
CA GLY A 515 -37.30 -9.18 62.56
C GLY A 515 -37.15 -9.34 61.04
N THR A 516 -37.24 -10.57 60.50
CA THR A 516 -38.48 -11.25 60.08
C THR A 516 -39.17 -10.62 58.86
N GLY A 517 -39.48 -11.45 57.86
CA GLY A 517 -40.63 -11.19 57.00
C GLY A 517 -40.46 -11.61 55.55
N ALA A 518 -40.75 -12.87 55.27
CA ALA A 518 -41.13 -13.33 53.95
C ALA A 518 -42.39 -12.58 53.47
N GLY A 519 -42.48 -12.24 52.18
CA GLY A 519 -43.65 -11.60 51.61
C GLY A 519 -43.56 -11.47 50.10
N ARG A 520 -44.22 -12.39 49.42
CA ARG A 520 -44.37 -12.52 47.97
C ARG A 520 -45.52 -11.60 47.51
N VAL A 521 -45.52 -11.29 46.20
CA VAL A 521 -46.71 -11.02 45.34
C VAL A 521 -46.99 -9.55 44.91
N GLU A 522 -47.19 -9.43 43.58
CA GLU A 522 -47.97 -8.49 42.74
C GLU A 522 -47.54 -7.04 42.45
N LEU A 523 -47.12 -6.86 41.20
CA LEU A 523 -47.79 -6.09 40.13
C LEU A 523 -48.84 -5.05 40.57
N ALA A 524 -48.57 -3.78 40.23
CA ALA A 524 -49.59 -2.84 39.76
C ALA A 524 -48.94 -1.74 38.90
N GLU A 525 -49.42 -1.63 37.66
CA GLU A 525 -49.37 -0.43 36.83
C GLU A 525 -49.93 0.79 37.57
N ARG A 526 -49.30 1.96 37.37
CA ARG A 526 -49.96 3.14 36.76
C ARG A 526 -49.00 4.31 36.59
N ASP A 527 -49.00 4.83 35.37
CA ASP A 527 -49.01 6.24 34.97
C ASP A 527 -48.53 7.29 35.98
N HIS A 528 -47.55 8.09 35.54
CA HIS A 528 -47.77 9.53 35.41
C HIS A 528 -46.82 10.14 34.37
N THR A 529 -47.47 10.73 33.37
CA THR A 529 -47.08 11.92 32.59
C THR A 529 -46.10 12.86 33.30
N ASP A 530 -44.99 13.17 32.65
CA ASP A 530 -44.72 14.47 32.00
C ASP A 530 -43.57 14.36 30.98
#